data_AF-A0A8D8FJH6-F1
#
_entry.id   AF-A0A8D8FJH6-F1
#
_cell.length_a   1.000
_cell.length_b   1.000
_cell.length_c   1.000
_cell.angle_alpha   90.00
_cell.angle_beta   90.00
_cell.angle_gamma   90.00
#
_symmetry.space_group_name_H-M   'P 1'
#
loop_
_entity.id
_entity.type
_entity.pdbx_description
1 polymer ?
#
loop_
_entity_poly.entity_id
_entity_poly.type
_entity_poly.pdbx_seq_one_letter_code
_entity_poly.pdbx_strand_id
1 'polypeptide(L)'
;MLSQTFRHGLRAVLHRHHGARTLSARSLPQQQDEYTAEPEYPPIQELSFRAKKVREAAQWHEKIRQLSSVEEKLLEINMPKYYGYKAHMISDGKVPYNALPLAQYATRTHFVEGQLPEGYGKLEADAKVLLEALRGELEDVLEFELGGYSHPELSDESLTTQQREELLTSSLLRALNRVLVNGLSGQHSHLAELEQDFDPRHEAFWFVGGMPPPSLVRKIKEGVEWQKPYADDPYDRKFQYVGQPYLALRHKNPLGPVAGDDLATLDYRKDNVEIPVFKYDPISLGYHTEQRYATTIPGFWPGDQHEFGLVSFQRRSHAQIRHTYCAVDDLQEALHSQAIFSSYAWLFGQACYQGFSTFNDLTY
;
A
#
# COMPACT_ATOMS: atom_id res chain seq x y z
N MET A 1 11.72 17.38 43.18
CA MET A 1 10.85 18.57 43.14
C MET A 1 9.93 18.45 41.94
N LEU A 2 8.68 18.05 42.17
CA LEU A 2 7.62 18.06 41.16
C LEU A 2 6.46 18.85 41.76
N SER A 3 6.17 19.96 41.12
CA SER A 3 5.30 21.04 41.53
C SER A 3 3.82 20.63 41.41
N GLN A 4 3.10 20.75 42.52
CA GLN A 4 1.76 21.28 42.78
C GLN A 4 0.61 21.30 41.73
N THR A 5 0.74 20.83 40.49
CA THR A 5 -0.32 20.92 39.47
C THR A 5 -1.27 19.72 39.45
N PHE A 6 -0.93 18.61 40.12
CA PHE A 6 -1.77 17.40 40.17
C PHE A 6 -2.87 17.40 41.25
N ARG A 7 -3.01 18.47 42.04
CA ARG A 7 -4.01 18.54 43.15
C ARG A 7 -5.18 19.50 42.93
N HIS A 8 -5.26 20.20 41.79
CA HIS A 8 -6.37 21.12 41.52
C HIS A 8 -7.57 20.49 40.78
N GLY A 9 -7.43 19.32 40.16
CA GLY A 9 -8.55 18.65 39.46
C GLY A 9 -9.54 17.92 40.37
N LEU A 10 -9.12 17.51 41.57
CA LEU A 10 -9.93 16.66 42.47
C LEU A 10 -10.66 17.43 43.58
N ARG A 11 -10.39 18.73 43.76
CA ARG A 11 -11.14 19.58 44.71
C ARG A 11 -12.33 20.32 44.09
N ALA A 12 -12.43 20.38 42.77
CA ALA A 12 -13.57 20.97 42.07
C ALA A 12 -14.83 20.06 42.06
N VAL A 13 -14.70 18.79 42.47
CA VAL A 13 -15.77 17.79 42.40
C VAL A 13 -16.61 17.69 43.69
N LEU A 14 -16.20 18.35 44.78
CA LEU A 14 -16.82 18.14 46.10
C LEU A 14 -17.45 19.38 46.78
N HIS A 15 -17.50 20.54 46.12
CA HIS A 15 -18.31 21.66 46.62
C HIS A 15 -19.60 21.82 45.80
N ARG A 16 -20.67 21.24 46.37
CA ARG A 16 -22.07 21.56 46.07
C ARG A 16 -22.26 23.07 46.03
N HIS A 17 -22.43 23.64 44.83
CA HIS A 17 -23.32 24.76 44.65
C HIS A 17 -24.71 24.21 44.31
N HIS A 18 -25.65 24.44 45.21
CA HIS A 18 -27.07 24.46 44.89
C HIS A 18 -27.29 25.61 43.89
N GLY A 19 -27.20 25.28 42.61
CA GLY A 19 -27.49 26.16 41.48
C GLY A 19 -28.22 25.34 40.44
N ALA A 20 -29.39 25.82 40.02
CA ALA A 20 -30.36 25.21 39.12
C ALA A 20 -29.86 24.03 38.27
N ARG A 21 -30.49 22.86 38.45
CA ARG A 21 -30.55 21.86 37.37
C ARG A 21 -31.21 22.55 36.19
N THR A 22 -30.42 23.01 35.22
CA THR A 22 -30.92 23.29 33.89
C THR A 22 -31.34 21.94 33.31
N LEU A 23 -32.62 21.62 33.51
CA LEU A 23 -33.30 20.68 32.65
C LEU A 23 -33.03 21.19 31.23
N SER A 24 -32.35 20.40 30.41
CA SER A 24 -32.37 20.61 28.97
C SER A 24 -33.84 20.54 28.57
N ALA A 25 -34.48 21.70 28.50
CA ALA A 25 -35.79 21.82 27.92
C ALA A 25 -35.61 21.42 26.46
N ARG A 26 -36.11 20.23 26.08
CA ARG A 26 -36.43 20.00 24.68
C ARG A 26 -37.24 21.21 24.25
N SER A 27 -36.78 21.89 23.20
CA SER A 27 -37.59 22.89 22.51
C SER A 27 -38.96 22.27 22.28
N LEU A 28 -40.03 22.94 22.72
CA LEU A 28 -41.38 22.54 22.35
C LEU A 28 -41.41 22.46 20.82
N PRO A 29 -41.97 21.38 20.25
CA PRO A 29 -42.09 21.25 18.79
C PRO A 29 -42.79 22.50 18.27
N GLN A 30 -42.23 23.11 17.22
CA GLN A 30 -42.92 24.22 16.55
C GLN A 30 -44.19 23.65 15.91
N GLN A 31 -45.29 24.41 15.89
CA GLN A 31 -46.57 23.99 15.28
C GLN A 31 -46.47 23.54 13.81
N GLN A 32 -45.34 23.77 13.14
CA GLN A 32 -45.06 23.32 11.79
C GLN A 32 -44.61 21.84 11.71
N ASP A 33 -44.22 21.23 12.84
CA ASP A 33 -43.72 19.85 12.91
C ASP A 33 -44.82 18.80 13.19
N GLU A 34 -46.08 19.22 13.41
CA GLU A 34 -47.09 18.36 14.04
C GLU A 34 -48.07 17.67 13.07
N TYR A 35 -48.08 17.99 11.77
CA TYR A 35 -48.93 17.26 10.82
C TYR A 35 -48.41 17.31 9.37
N THR A 36 -47.59 16.33 8.97
CA THR A 36 -47.44 15.94 7.56
C THR A 36 -48.51 14.89 7.21
N ALA A 37 -49.10 15.00 6.01
CA ALA A 37 -50.14 14.07 5.55
C ALA A 37 -49.63 12.61 5.44
N GLU A 38 -48.31 12.44 5.29
CA GLU A 38 -47.60 11.18 5.40
C GLU A 38 -46.69 11.21 6.64
N PRO A 39 -46.72 10.17 7.50
CA PRO A 39 -45.87 10.12 8.67
C PRO A 39 -44.40 9.90 8.27
N GLU A 40 -43.54 10.87 8.57
CA GLU A 40 -42.09 10.73 8.40
C GLU A 40 -41.50 10.01 9.63
N TYR A 41 -41.37 8.68 9.53
CA TYR A 41 -40.71 7.91 10.58
C TYR A 41 -39.19 8.06 10.50
N PRO A 42 -38.49 8.19 11.64
CA PRO A 42 -37.04 8.13 11.64
C PRO A 42 -36.55 6.74 11.20
N PRO A 43 -35.34 6.64 10.61
CA PRO A 43 -34.79 5.36 10.22
C PRO A 43 -34.65 4.44 11.43
N ILE A 44 -35.00 3.17 11.27
CA ILE A 44 -34.85 2.16 12.31
C ILE A 44 -33.36 1.99 12.61
N GLN A 45 -32.97 2.24 13.85
CA GLN A 45 -31.58 2.18 14.27
C GLN A 45 -31.40 1.13 15.36
N GLU A 46 -30.52 0.17 15.13
CA GLU A 46 -30.01 -0.68 16.20
C GLU A 46 -29.15 0.15 17.17
N LEU A 47 -29.44 0.01 18.48
CA LEU A 47 -28.77 0.74 19.56
C LEU A 47 -27.66 -0.06 20.24
N SER A 48 -27.37 -1.27 19.75
CA SER A 48 -26.28 -2.11 20.25
C SER A 48 -24.94 -1.39 20.08
N PHE A 49 -23.98 -1.64 20.99
CA PHE A 49 -22.65 -1.02 20.92
C PHE A 49 -21.95 -1.33 19.59
N ARG A 50 -22.10 -2.55 19.07
CA ARG A 50 -21.56 -2.96 17.77
C ARG A 50 -22.18 -2.18 16.62
N ALA A 51 -23.51 -2.08 16.57
CA ALA A 51 -24.19 -1.31 15.53
C ALA A 51 -23.78 0.17 15.56
N LYS A 52 -23.58 0.74 16.76
CA LYS A 52 -23.02 2.08 16.91
C LYS A 52 -21.60 2.19 16.35
N LYS A 53 -20.71 1.25 16.67
CA LYS A 53 -19.33 1.23 16.16
C LYS A 53 -19.25 1.06 14.64
N VAL A 54 -20.10 0.18 14.07
CA VAL A 54 -20.20 0.01 12.62
C VAL A 54 -20.70 1.29 11.97
N ARG A 55 -21.68 1.97 12.57
CA ARG A 55 -22.19 3.25 12.06
C ARG A 55 -21.15 4.37 12.14
N GLU A 56 -20.41 4.47 13.25
CA GLU A 56 -19.29 5.42 13.38
C GLU A 56 -18.23 5.17 12.28
N ALA A 57 -17.87 3.92 12.03
CA ALA A 57 -16.94 3.56 10.96
C ALA A 57 -17.50 3.91 9.57
N ALA A 58 -18.78 3.59 9.31
CA ALA A 58 -19.44 3.92 8.05
C ALA A 58 -19.53 5.44 7.81
N GLN A 59 -19.84 6.22 8.85
CA GLN A 59 -19.85 7.68 8.79
C GLN A 59 -18.46 8.23 8.48
N TRP A 60 -17.41 7.66 9.07
CA TRP A 60 -16.04 8.05 8.78
C TRP A 60 -15.63 7.69 7.35
N HIS A 61 -16.00 6.50 6.84
CA HIS A 61 -15.75 6.11 5.45
C HIS A 61 -16.47 7.05 4.47
N GLU A 62 -17.73 7.36 4.74
CA GLU A 62 -18.52 8.27 3.92
C GLU A 62 -17.96 9.70 3.94
N LYS A 63 -17.46 10.15 5.10
CA LYS A 63 -16.73 11.42 5.20
C LYS A 63 -15.50 11.43 4.29
N ILE A 64 -14.68 10.37 4.29
CA ILE A 64 -13.50 10.27 3.42
C ILE A 64 -13.91 10.26 1.94
N ARG A 65 -14.99 9.56 1.59
CA ARG A 65 -15.52 9.50 0.23
C ARG A 65 -15.94 10.86 -0.31
N GLN A 66 -16.53 11.70 0.54
CA GLN A 66 -17.04 13.03 0.18
C GLN A 66 -15.97 14.11 0.04
N LEU A 67 -14.74 13.86 0.51
CA LEU A 67 -13.63 14.81 0.34
C LEU A 67 -13.23 14.91 -1.14
N SER A 68 -12.93 16.13 -1.59
CA SER A 68 -12.61 16.40 -3.00
C SER A 68 -11.13 16.21 -3.31
N SER A 69 -10.24 16.67 -2.43
CA SER A 69 -8.79 16.60 -2.64
C SER A 69 -8.18 15.29 -2.10
N VAL A 70 -7.12 14.84 -2.77
CA VAL A 70 -6.33 13.67 -2.35
C VAL A 70 -5.63 13.94 -1.02
N GLU A 71 -5.06 15.12 -0.85
CA GLU A 71 -4.36 15.55 0.36
C GLU A 71 -5.31 15.58 1.56
N GLU A 72 -6.53 16.09 1.37
CA GLU A 72 -7.56 16.08 2.40
C GLU A 72 -7.93 14.65 2.82
N LYS A 73 -8.06 13.73 1.86
CA LYS A 73 -8.30 12.30 2.13
C LYS A 73 -7.16 11.69 2.95
N LEU A 74 -5.91 11.89 2.53
CA LEU A 74 -4.73 11.38 3.25
C LEU A 74 -4.61 11.97 4.65
N LEU A 75 -4.97 13.25 4.83
CA LEU A 75 -5.01 13.90 6.12
C LEU A 75 -6.09 13.29 7.00
N GLU A 76 -7.34 13.19 6.52
CA GLU A 76 -8.47 12.64 7.27
C GLU A 76 -8.24 11.19 7.72
N ILE A 77 -7.52 10.39 6.91
CA ILE A 77 -7.11 9.04 7.31
C ILE A 77 -6.20 9.07 8.55
N ASN A 78 -5.33 10.08 8.68
CA ASN A 78 -4.38 10.20 9.79
C ASN A 78 -4.92 10.96 11.01
N MET A 79 -5.82 11.92 10.81
CA MET A 79 -6.40 12.76 11.87
C MET A 79 -6.93 12.03 13.10
N PRO A 80 -7.63 10.87 13.02
CA PRO A 80 -8.15 10.20 14.22
C PRO A 80 -7.07 9.60 15.12
N LYS A 81 -5.80 9.56 14.68
CA LYS A 81 -4.70 8.89 15.38
C LYS A 81 -3.49 9.81 15.50
N TYR A 82 -3.36 10.47 16.65
CA TYR A 82 -2.22 11.37 16.96
C TYR A 82 -0.84 10.71 16.83
N TYR A 83 -0.71 9.40 17.08
CA TYR A 83 0.56 8.67 16.96
C TYR A 83 0.61 7.75 15.73
N GLY A 84 -0.32 7.94 14.78
CA GLY A 84 -0.47 7.06 13.62
C GLY A 84 -1.03 5.68 13.95
N TYR A 85 -0.77 4.74 13.05
CA TYR A 85 -1.28 3.38 13.06
C TYR A 85 -0.17 2.39 13.41
N LYS A 86 -0.53 1.37 14.20
CA LYS A 86 0.29 0.16 14.34
C LYS A 86 0.16 -0.64 13.05
N ALA A 87 1.12 -0.50 12.15
CA ALA A 87 1.13 -1.16 10.85
C ALA A 87 2.20 -2.24 10.77
N HIS A 88 1.93 -3.29 9.99
CA HIS A 88 2.93 -4.28 9.59
C HIS A 88 3.81 -3.66 8.50
N MET A 89 5.10 -3.57 8.77
CA MET A 89 6.05 -2.92 7.88
C MET A 89 6.56 -3.91 6.84
N ILE A 90 6.34 -3.61 5.56
CA ILE A 90 6.86 -4.34 4.41
C ILE A 90 7.90 -3.45 3.73
N SER A 91 9.06 -4.03 3.39
CA SER A 91 10.13 -3.32 2.69
C SER A 91 10.84 -4.22 1.67
N ASP A 92 11.55 -3.59 0.74
CA ASP A 92 12.35 -4.28 -0.30
C ASP A 92 13.62 -4.97 0.24
N GLY A 93 14.07 -4.54 1.42
CA GLY A 93 15.36 -4.97 1.97
C GLY A 93 15.35 -6.33 2.65
N LYS A 94 14.18 -6.86 3.03
CA LYS A 94 14.09 -8.16 3.69
C LYS A 94 12.73 -8.82 3.42
N VAL A 95 12.76 -9.95 2.74
CA VAL A 95 11.57 -10.78 2.48
C VAL A 95 11.67 -12.07 3.27
N PRO A 96 10.78 -12.34 4.23
CA PRO A 96 10.83 -13.56 5.02
C PRO A 96 10.52 -14.83 4.20
N TYR A 97 10.77 -15.98 4.82
CA TYR A 97 10.42 -17.29 4.25
C TYR A 97 8.91 -17.46 4.09
N ASN A 98 8.47 -18.11 3.02
CA ASN A 98 7.06 -18.41 2.73
C ASN A 98 6.14 -17.17 2.76
N ALA A 99 6.60 -16.08 2.14
CA ALA A 99 5.89 -14.80 2.14
C ALA A 99 4.80 -14.70 1.06
N LEU A 100 4.80 -15.59 0.06
CA LEU A 100 3.92 -15.49 -1.11
C LEU A 100 2.43 -15.61 -0.76
N PRO A 101 2.00 -16.55 0.11
CA PRO A 101 0.61 -16.63 0.52
C PRO A 101 0.14 -15.38 1.27
N LEU A 102 1.01 -14.76 2.08
CA LEU A 102 0.68 -13.52 2.76
C LEU A 102 0.55 -12.38 1.75
N ALA A 103 1.48 -12.28 0.78
CA ALA A 103 1.43 -11.26 -0.26
C ALA A 103 0.09 -11.32 -0.99
N GLN A 104 -0.25 -12.48 -1.56
CA GLN A 104 -1.52 -12.69 -2.26
C GLN A 104 -2.75 -12.40 -1.40
N TYR A 105 -2.75 -12.83 -0.14
CA TYR A 105 -3.88 -12.58 0.77
C TYR A 105 -4.01 -11.09 1.14
N ALA A 106 -2.90 -10.41 1.42
CA ALA A 106 -2.88 -9.02 1.87
C ALA A 106 -3.21 -8.03 0.74
N THR A 107 -2.87 -8.36 -0.51
CA THR A 107 -3.17 -7.54 -1.69
C THR A 107 -4.39 -8.04 -2.47
N ARG A 108 -4.96 -9.20 -2.08
CA ARG A 108 -6.01 -9.91 -2.81
C ARG A 108 -5.66 -10.15 -4.27
N THR A 109 -4.43 -10.59 -4.53
CA THR A 109 -3.94 -10.90 -5.86
C THR A 109 -3.90 -12.40 -6.10
N HIS A 110 -4.04 -12.79 -7.37
CA HIS A 110 -3.83 -14.15 -7.83
C HIS A 110 -2.54 -14.19 -8.66
N PHE A 111 -1.67 -15.15 -8.36
CA PHE A 111 -0.40 -15.32 -9.04
C PHE A 111 -0.51 -16.44 -10.08
N VAL A 112 -0.12 -16.14 -11.31
CA VAL A 112 -0.05 -17.11 -12.41
C VAL A 112 1.41 -17.28 -12.80
N GLU A 113 1.92 -18.50 -12.69
CA GLU A 113 3.34 -18.78 -12.94
C GLU A 113 3.62 -19.05 -14.44
N GLY A 114 4.73 -18.50 -14.93
CA GLY A 114 5.34 -18.91 -16.21
C GLY A 114 4.64 -18.42 -17.49
N GLN A 115 3.55 -17.65 -17.39
CA GLN A 115 2.83 -17.14 -18.56
C GLN A 115 2.76 -15.60 -18.53
N LEU A 116 3.30 -14.98 -19.57
CA LEU A 116 3.02 -13.59 -19.86
C LEU A 116 1.60 -13.46 -20.46
N PRO A 117 0.93 -12.32 -20.26
CA PRO A 117 -0.37 -12.05 -20.88
C PRO A 117 -0.31 -12.18 -22.41
N GLU A 118 -1.37 -12.72 -23.03
CA GLU A 118 -1.42 -13.10 -24.46
C GLU A 118 -1.03 -11.95 -25.41
N GLY A 119 -1.32 -10.70 -25.02
CA GLY A 119 -0.98 -9.51 -25.79
C GLY A 119 0.53 -9.34 -26.05
N TYR A 120 1.38 -9.78 -25.12
CA TYR A 120 2.83 -9.61 -25.23
C TYR A 120 3.47 -10.58 -26.24
N GLY A 121 2.86 -11.72 -26.52
CA GLY A 121 3.39 -12.66 -27.53
C GLY A 121 3.47 -12.06 -28.94
N LYS A 122 2.54 -11.15 -29.27
CA LYS A 122 2.54 -10.44 -30.56
C LYS A 122 3.71 -9.46 -30.69
N LEU A 123 4.20 -8.94 -29.57
CA LEU A 123 5.28 -7.95 -29.52
C LEU A 123 6.68 -8.60 -29.52
N GLU A 124 6.77 -9.92 -29.32
CA GLU A 124 8.06 -10.62 -29.21
C GLU A 124 8.88 -10.54 -30.51
N ALA A 125 8.22 -10.60 -31.68
CA ALA A 125 8.89 -10.51 -32.96
C ALA A 125 9.52 -9.13 -33.17
N ASP A 126 8.77 -8.06 -32.89
CA ASP A 126 9.23 -6.69 -33.02
C ASP A 126 10.36 -6.39 -32.01
N ALA A 127 10.24 -6.89 -30.78
CA ALA A 127 11.26 -6.75 -29.75
C ALA A 127 12.59 -7.39 -30.16
N LYS A 128 12.59 -8.53 -30.86
CA LYS A 128 13.82 -9.16 -31.37
C LYS A 128 14.51 -8.31 -32.43
N VAL A 129 13.75 -7.70 -33.33
CA VAL A 129 14.32 -6.79 -34.35
C VAL A 129 14.97 -5.57 -33.70
N LEU A 130 14.31 -4.99 -32.70
CA LEU A 130 14.85 -3.87 -31.93
C LEU A 130 16.11 -4.24 -31.15
N LEU A 131 16.12 -5.42 -30.54
CA LEU A 131 17.27 -5.92 -29.80
C LEU A 131 18.49 -6.07 -30.70
N GLU A 132 18.35 -6.64 -31.90
CA GLU A 132 19.46 -6.79 -32.84
C GLU A 132 20.01 -5.42 -33.31
N ALA A 133 19.16 -4.40 -33.43
CA ALA A 133 19.60 -3.05 -33.79
C ALA A 133 20.42 -2.36 -32.68
N LEU A 134 20.05 -2.58 -31.41
CA LEU A 134 20.68 -1.94 -30.25
C LEU A 134 21.77 -2.80 -29.59
N ARG A 135 21.96 -4.03 -30.07
CA ARG A 135 22.83 -5.03 -29.46
C ARG A 135 24.23 -4.52 -29.18
N GLY A 136 24.86 -3.88 -30.17
CA GLY A 136 26.22 -3.34 -30.03
C GLY A 136 26.33 -2.30 -28.92
N GLU A 137 25.40 -1.35 -28.86
CA GLU A 137 25.39 -0.31 -27.81
C GLU A 137 25.13 -0.91 -26.42
N LEU A 138 24.30 -1.95 -26.33
CA LEU A 138 24.03 -2.64 -25.06
C LEU A 138 25.24 -3.46 -24.57
N GLU A 139 25.93 -4.14 -25.49
CA GLU A 139 27.17 -4.87 -25.20
C GLU A 139 28.27 -3.91 -24.72
N ASP A 140 28.45 -2.77 -25.39
CA ASP A 140 29.41 -1.73 -24.98
C ASP A 140 29.12 -1.18 -23.57
N VAL A 141 27.84 -0.94 -23.24
CA VAL A 141 27.44 -0.47 -21.89
C VAL A 141 27.71 -1.55 -20.83
N LEU A 142 27.42 -2.81 -21.14
CA LEU A 142 27.69 -3.91 -20.22
C LEU A 142 29.19 -4.05 -19.94
N GLU A 143 30.03 -4.00 -20.99
CA GLU A 143 31.47 -4.06 -20.86
C GLU A 143 32.03 -2.87 -20.05
N PHE A 144 31.49 -1.66 -20.28
CA PHE A 144 31.92 -0.46 -19.59
C PHE A 144 31.61 -0.50 -18.09
N GLU A 145 30.37 -0.83 -17.72
CA GLU A 145 29.92 -0.85 -16.32
C GLU A 145 30.49 -2.05 -15.54
N LEU A 146 30.54 -3.24 -16.13
CA LEU A 146 31.09 -4.45 -15.49
C LEU A 146 32.62 -4.46 -15.49
N GLY A 147 33.26 -3.77 -16.45
CA GLY A 147 34.71 -3.63 -16.52
C GLY A 147 35.33 -2.85 -15.36
N GLY A 148 34.51 -2.23 -14.49
CA GLY A 148 34.95 -1.58 -13.26
C GLY A 148 35.63 -0.21 -13.47
N TYR A 149 35.76 0.25 -14.72
CA TYR A 149 36.31 1.57 -15.04
C TYR A 149 35.44 2.71 -14.51
N SER A 150 34.13 2.51 -14.42
CA SER A 150 33.16 3.53 -14.01
C SER A 150 33.08 3.75 -12.50
N HIS A 151 33.54 2.79 -11.69
CA HIS A 151 33.29 2.75 -10.25
C HIS A 151 34.57 2.49 -9.44
N PRO A 152 35.45 3.49 -9.28
CA PRO A 152 36.61 3.34 -8.40
C PRO A 152 36.20 3.03 -6.95
N GLU A 153 35.00 3.44 -6.54
CA GLU A 153 34.42 3.16 -5.22
C GLU A 153 34.23 1.66 -4.95
N LEU A 154 34.01 0.83 -5.97
CA LEU A 154 33.89 -0.62 -5.80
C LEU A 154 35.18 -1.29 -5.32
N SER A 155 36.33 -0.61 -5.49
CA SER A 155 37.63 -1.06 -4.98
C SER A 155 37.78 -0.89 -3.47
N ASP A 156 36.88 -0.14 -2.82
CA ASP A 156 36.90 0.06 -1.38
C ASP A 156 36.50 -1.22 -0.64
N GLU A 157 37.42 -1.76 0.18
CA GLU A 157 37.22 -2.94 1.01
C GLU A 157 36.17 -2.73 2.12
N SER A 158 35.82 -1.49 2.45
CA SER A 158 34.84 -1.16 3.48
C SER A 158 33.39 -1.39 3.06
N LEU A 159 33.11 -1.48 1.74
CA LEU A 159 31.75 -1.68 1.23
C LEU A 159 31.25 -3.10 1.44
N THR A 160 30.04 -3.23 1.97
CA THR A 160 29.36 -4.52 2.08
C THR A 160 29.00 -5.08 0.70
N THR A 161 28.88 -6.40 0.58
CA THR A 161 28.46 -7.08 -0.66
C THR A 161 27.14 -6.52 -1.20
N GLN A 162 26.21 -6.18 -0.30
CA GLN A 162 24.92 -5.58 -0.66
C GLN A 162 25.10 -4.19 -1.29
N GLN A 163 25.90 -3.32 -0.67
CA GLN A 163 26.16 -1.97 -1.19
C GLN A 163 26.89 -2.00 -2.54
N ARG A 164 27.84 -2.94 -2.71
CA ARG A 164 28.53 -3.12 -3.99
C ARG A 164 27.57 -3.53 -5.11
N GLU A 165 26.66 -4.47 -4.85
CA GLU A 165 25.64 -4.83 -5.84
C GLU A 165 24.71 -3.65 -6.14
N GLU A 166 24.31 -2.88 -5.13
CA GLU A 166 23.42 -1.72 -5.33
C GLU A 166 24.06 -0.63 -6.20
N LEU A 167 25.33 -0.27 -5.94
CA LEU A 167 26.05 0.72 -6.73
C LEU A 167 26.21 0.26 -8.19
N LEU A 168 26.70 -0.96 -8.40
CA LEU A 168 26.91 -1.50 -9.73
C LEU A 168 25.59 -1.64 -10.50
N THR A 169 24.55 -2.19 -9.86
CA THR A 169 23.25 -2.41 -10.51
C THR A 169 22.55 -1.09 -10.82
N SER A 170 22.61 -0.11 -9.92
CA SER A 170 21.98 1.20 -10.16
C SER A 170 22.61 1.95 -11.33
N SER A 171 23.94 1.92 -11.45
CA SER A 171 24.65 2.52 -12.59
C SER A 171 24.35 1.78 -13.88
N LEU A 172 24.44 0.45 -13.86
CA LEU A 172 24.13 -0.39 -15.01
C LEU A 172 22.70 -0.15 -15.52
N LEU A 173 21.70 -0.14 -14.63
CA LEU A 173 20.32 0.12 -15.00
C LEU A 173 20.12 1.52 -15.59
N ARG A 174 20.79 2.54 -15.04
CA ARG A 174 20.72 3.90 -15.57
C ARG A 174 21.30 3.98 -16.99
N ALA A 175 22.44 3.33 -17.22
CA ALA A 175 23.10 3.30 -18.52
C ALA A 175 22.27 2.51 -19.56
N LEU A 176 21.76 1.33 -19.19
CA LEU A 176 20.90 0.53 -20.05
C LEU A 176 19.60 1.25 -20.38
N ASN A 177 18.94 1.86 -19.39
CA ASN A 177 17.70 2.61 -19.64
C ASN A 177 17.94 3.78 -20.59
N ARG A 178 19.07 4.48 -20.46
CA ARG A 178 19.44 5.57 -21.38
C ARG A 178 19.58 5.09 -22.82
N VAL A 179 20.26 3.96 -23.06
CA VAL A 179 20.39 3.38 -24.41
C VAL A 179 19.03 2.98 -24.96
N LEU A 180 18.23 2.27 -24.17
CA LEU A 180 16.90 1.81 -24.58
C LEU A 180 15.97 2.98 -24.92
N VAL A 181 15.86 3.99 -24.05
CA VAL A 181 14.98 5.15 -24.29
C VAL A 181 15.43 5.92 -25.53
N ASN A 182 16.74 6.16 -25.69
CA ASN A 182 17.24 6.88 -26.86
C ASN A 182 17.00 6.11 -28.16
N GLY A 183 17.31 4.81 -28.18
CA GLY A 183 17.13 3.94 -29.34
C GLY A 183 15.66 3.77 -29.74
N LEU A 184 14.76 3.68 -28.76
CA LEU A 184 13.34 3.48 -29.00
C LEU A 184 12.58 4.79 -29.27
N SER A 185 13.05 5.93 -28.76
CA SER A 185 12.39 7.23 -28.93
C SER A 185 12.22 7.66 -30.39
N GLY A 186 13.13 7.22 -31.28
CA GLY A 186 13.05 7.49 -32.71
C GLY A 186 11.88 6.79 -33.41
N GLN A 187 11.44 5.64 -32.90
CA GLN A 187 10.34 4.85 -33.47
C GLN A 187 9.02 5.08 -32.72
N HIS A 188 9.10 5.44 -31.45
CA HIS A 188 7.98 5.55 -30.54
C HIS A 188 7.96 6.91 -29.87
N SER A 189 7.17 7.84 -30.42
CA SER A 189 7.09 9.23 -29.93
C SER A 189 6.64 9.34 -28.48
N HIS A 190 5.82 8.41 -27.99
CA HIS A 190 5.37 8.40 -26.59
C HIS A 190 6.51 8.20 -25.59
N LEU A 191 7.63 7.59 -25.99
CA LEU A 191 8.80 7.44 -25.12
C LEU A 191 9.58 8.74 -24.94
N ALA A 192 9.35 9.75 -25.79
CA ALA A 192 9.94 11.08 -25.61
C ALA A 192 9.25 11.88 -24.48
N GLU A 193 8.01 11.53 -24.14
CA GLU A 193 7.22 12.13 -23.05
C GLU A 193 7.38 11.36 -21.72
N LEU A 194 8.33 10.42 -21.67
CA LEU A 194 8.52 9.55 -20.52
C LEU A 194 9.41 10.22 -19.47
N GLU A 195 8.95 10.21 -18.23
CA GLU A 195 9.71 10.71 -17.08
C GLU A 195 10.43 9.56 -16.37
N GLN A 196 11.71 9.77 -16.07
CA GLN A 196 12.57 8.77 -15.46
C GLN A 196 12.91 9.21 -14.03
N ASP A 197 12.39 8.49 -13.05
CA ASP A 197 12.74 8.74 -11.65
C ASP A 197 13.82 7.76 -11.20
N PHE A 198 14.89 8.28 -10.62
CA PHE A 198 15.92 7.48 -9.97
C PHE A 198 15.66 7.44 -8.47
N ASP A 199 15.69 6.23 -7.92
CA ASP A 199 15.47 5.99 -6.49
C ASP A 199 14.18 6.62 -5.91
N PRO A 200 13.02 6.55 -6.61
CA PRO A 200 11.78 7.17 -6.14
C PRO A 200 11.28 6.50 -4.86
N ARG A 201 10.55 7.27 -4.06
CA ARG A 201 9.96 6.79 -2.81
C ARG A 201 8.58 6.21 -3.07
N HIS A 202 8.45 4.88 -3.00
CA HIS A 202 7.17 4.19 -3.13
C HIS A 202 6.65 3.79 -1.75
N GLU A 203 5.54 4.40 -1.32
CA GLU A 203 4.87 4.08 -0.07
C GLU A 203 3.39 3.85 -0.30
N ALA A 204 2.82 2.90 0.43
CA ALA A 204 1.38 2.65 0.41
C ALA A 204 0.91 2.15 1.77
N PHE A 205 -0.25 2.64 2.18
CA PHE A 205 -0.92 2.20 3.40
C PHE A 205 -2.31 1.68 3.08
N TRP A 206 -2.63 0.47 3.54
CA TRP A 206 -3.96 -0.10 3.33
C TRP A 206 -4.42 -0.98 4.50
N PHE A 207 -5.73 -1.20 4.55
CA PHE A 207 -6.39 -2.06 5.51
C PHE A 207 -6.68 -3.43 4.89
N VAL A 208 -6.41 -4.50 5.64
CA VAL A 208 -6.67 -5.88 5.25
C VAL A 208 -7.55 -6.54 6.31
N GLY A 209 -8.78 -6.83 5.93
CA GLY A 209 -9.73 -7.56 6.78
C GLY A 209 -9.58 -9.08 6.70
N GLY A 210 -10.28 -9.78 7.59
CA GLY A 210 -10.42 -11.25 7.54
C GLY A 210 -9.34 -12.05 8.29
N MET A 211 -8.30 -11.39 8.82
CA MET A 211 -7.30 -12.05 9.67
C MET A 211 -7.82 -12.22 11.11
N PRO A 212 -7.42 -13.30 11.80
CA PRO A 212 -7.82 -13.48 13.20
C PRO A 212 -7.17 -12.44 14.12
N PRO A 213 -7.85 -12.10 15.23
CA PRO A 213 -7.36 -11.12 16.18
C PRO A 213 -6.10 -11.62 16.90
N PRO A 214 -5.16 -10.72 17.26
CA PRO A 214 -4.03 -11.08 18.12
C PRO A 214 -4.50 -11.70 19.44
N SER A 215 -3.68 -12.58 20.02
CA SER A 215 -3.97 -13.24 21.30
C SER A 215 -4.30 -12.26 22.43
N LEU A 216 -3.62 -11.10 22.48
CA LEU A 216 -3.91 -10.06 23.46
C LEU A 216 -5.32 -9.45 23.27
N VAL A 217 -5.71 -9.16 22.02
CA VAL A 217 -7.03 -8.59 21.70
C VAL A 217 -8.11 -9.60 22.05
N ARG A 218 -7.88 -10.87 21.71
CA ARG A 218 -8.78 -11.98 22.08
C ARG A 218 -8.96 -12.07 23.60
N LYS A 219 -7.87 -12.10 24.38
CA LYS A 219 -7.92 -12.14 25.85
C LYS A 219 -8.66 -10.95 26.46
N ILE A 220 -8.47 -9.75 25.91
CA ILE A 220 -9.18 -8.54 26.36
C ILE A 220 -10.69 -8.69 26.14
N LYS A 221 -11.09 -9.15 24.96
CA LYS A 221 -12.51 -9.40 24.63
C LYS A 221 -13.11 -10.51 25.49
N GLU A 222 -12.38 -11.59 25.73
CA GLU A 222 -12.80 -12.70 26.60
C GLU A 222 -13.00 -12.26 28.06
N GLY A 223 -12.25 -11.26 28.52
CA GLY A 223 -12.38 -10.67 29.86
C GLY A 223 -13.69 -9.91 30.08
N VAL A 224 -14.43 -9.57 29.03
CA VAL A 224 -15.66 -8.76 29.08
C VAL A 224 -16.85 -9.60 28.63
N GLU A 225 -17.81 -9.87 29.52
CA GLU A 225 -18.90 -10.83 29.27
C GLU A 225 -19.67 -10.61 27.97
N TRP A 226 -20.02 -9.38 27.65
CA TRP A 226 -20.76 -9.04 26.43
C TRP A 226 -19.89 -9.05 25.15
N GLN A 227 -18.56 -9.12 25.29
CA GLN A 227 -17.61 -9.22 24.16
C GLN A 227 -17.13 -10.65 23.90
N LYS A 228 -17.29 -11.58 24.85
CA LYS A 228 -16.89 -12.99 24.72
C LYS A 228 -17.35 -13.64 23.40
N PRO A 229 -18.61 -13.47 22.93
CA PRO A 229 -19.04 -14.08 21.67
C PRO A 229 -18.29 -13.59 20.43
N TYR A 230 -17.63 -12.43 20.54
CA TYR A 230 -16.95 -11.74 19.44
C TYR A 230 -15.42 -11.77 19.60
N ALA A 231 -14.91 -12.58 20.52
CA ALA A 231 -13.49 -12.70 20.80
C ALA A 231 -12.70 -13.12 19.55
N ASP A 232 -13.28 -14.00 18.74
CA ASP A 232 -12.71 -14.55 17.51
C ASP A 232 -13.10 -13.79 16.23
N ASP A 233 -13.88 -12.70 16.33
CA ASP A 233 -14.26 -11.88 15.18
C ASP A 233 -13.01 -11.36 14.44
N PRO A 234 -12.96 -11.46 13.10
CA PRO A 234 -11.85 -10.96 12.30
C PRO A 234 -11.52 -9.50 12.59
N TYR A 235 -10.24 -9.16 12.45
CA TYR A 235 -9.71 -7.85 12.78
C TYR A 235 -8.94 -7.25 11.60
N ASP A 236 -9.18 -5.97 11.32
CA ASP A 236 -8.50 -5.26 10.24
C ASP A 236 -7.03 -5.02 10.61
N ARG A 237 -6.14 -5.65 9.85
CA ARG A 237 -4.71 -5.42 9.91
C ARG A 237 -4.36 -4.24 9.02
N LYS A 238 -3.36 -3.47 9.45
CA LYS A 238 -2.84 -2.34 8.69
C LYS A 238 -1.49 -2.74 8.14
N PHE A 239 -1.28 -2.51 6.86
CA PHE A 239 -0.02 -2.74 6.19
C PHE A 239 0.52 -1.41 5.71
N GLN A 240 1.83 -1.25 5.85
CA GLN A 240 2.57 -0.13 5.31
C GLN A 240 3.72 -0.70 4.49
N TYR A 241 3.71 -0.43 3.20
CA TYR A 241 4.83 -0.67 2.32
C TYR A 241 5.73 0.56 2.29
N VAL A 242 7.04 0.34 2.35
CA VAL A 242 8.07 1.36 2.13
C VAL A 242 9.13 0.74 1.23
N GLY A 243 9.17 1.20 -0.01
CA GLY A 243 10.10 0.73 -1.01
C GLY A 243 10.81 1.87 -1.74
N GLN A 244 11.92 1.51 -2.37
CA GLN A 244 12.75 2.43 -3.13
C GLN A 244 13.33 1.67 -4.33
N PRO A 245 12.59 1.52 -5.44
CA PRO A 245 13.12 0.89 -6.64
C PRO A 245 14.32 1.69 -7.18
N TYR A 246 15.16 1.07 -8.00
CA TYR A 246 16.28 1.77 -8.65
C TYR A 246 15.79 2.83 -9.64
N LEU A 247 14.75 2.49 -10.39
CA LEU A 247 14.22 3.30 -11.47
C LEU A 247 12.72 3.06 -11.60
N ALA A 248 11.96 4.13 -11.78
CA ALA A 248 10.57 4.06 -12.20
C ALA A 248 10.38 4.93 -13.44
N LEU A 249 9.67 4.37 -14.43
CA LEU A 249 9.30 5.07 -15.65
C LEU A 249 7.85 5.50 -15.54
N ARG A 250 7.60 6.80 -15.70
CA ARG A 250 6.26 7.40 -15.64
C ARG A 250 5.89 8.04 -16.97
N HIS A 251 4.59 8.17 -17.18
CA HIS A 251 4.02 8.74 -18.38
C HIS A 251 2.71 9.45 -18.04
N LYS A 252 2.26 10.32 -18.95
CA LYS A 252 1.05 11.12 -18.80
C LYS A 252 -0.25 10.33 -18.96
N ASN A 253 -0.19 9.27 -19.75
CA ASN A 253 -1.32 8.39 -20.02
C ASN A 253 -1.09 7.01 -19.38
N PRO A 254 -2.15 6.37 -18.83
CA PRO A 254 -2.04 5.02 -18.28
C PRO A 254 -1.75 3.99 -19.37
N LEU A 255 -1.17 2.86 -18.93
CA LEU A 255 -1.08 1.68 -19.78
C LEU A 255 -2.48 1.15 -20.10
N GLY A 256 -2.63 0.58 -21.29
CA GLY A 256 -3.83 -0.19 -21.62
C GLY A 256 -3.95 -1.40 -20.68
N PRO A 257 -5.16 -1.84 -20.34
CA PRO A 257 -5.36 -3.02 -19.52
C PRO A 257 -4.67 -4.22 -20.17
N VAL A 258 -3.92 -4.95 -19.35
CA VAL A 258 -3.09 -6.10 -19.76
C VAL A 258 -3.91 -7.25 -20.36
N ALA A 259 -5.19 -7.28 -20.02
CA ALA A 259 -6.09 -8.34 -20.38
C ALA A 259 -7.10 -7.88 -21.43
N GLY A 260 -7.57 -8.84 -22.24
CA GLY A 260 -8.78 -8.63 -23.03
C GLY A 260 -10.02 -8.44 -22.14
N ASP A 261 -11.19 -8.36 -22.77
CA ASP A 261 -12.51 -8.18 -22.11
C ASP A 261 -12.78 -9.18 -20.96
N ASP A 262 -12.07 -10.31 -20.92
CA ASP A 262 -12.22 -11.38 -19.93
C ASP A 262 -11.82 -11.00 -18.50
N LEU A 263 -10.83 -10.13 -18.25
CA LEU A 263 -10.52 -9.66 -16.89
C LEU A 263 -11.33 -8.43 -16.46
N ALA A 264 -11.87 -7.66 -17.42
CA ALA A 264 -12.85 -6.62 -17.12
C ALA A 264 -14.16 -7.23 -16.58
N THR A 265 -14.43 -8.49 -16.93
CA THR A 265 -15.58 -9.27 -16.43
C THR A 265 -15.21 -10.26 -15.32
N LEU A 266 -13.92 -10.41 -15.01
CA LEU A 266 -13.44 -11.36 -14.01
C LEU A 266 -13.89 -10.94 -12.61
N ASP A 267 -14.79 -11.74 -12.06
CA ASP A 267 -15.26 -11.64 -10.69
C ASP A 267 -14.71 -12.86 -9.96
N TYR A 268 -13.76 -12.64 -9.04
CA TYR A 268 -13.14 -13.72 -8.25
C TYR A 268 -14.18 -14.65 -7.58
N ARG A 269 -15.39 -14.16 -7.32
CA ARG A 269 -16.49 -14.98 -6.77
C ARG A 269 -17.19 -15.84 -7.80
N LYS A 270 -17.24 -15.40 -9.06
CA LYS A 270 -17.90 -16.13 -10.17
C LYS A 270 -16.94 -17.08 -10.87
N ASP A 271 -15.68 -16.69 -10.98
CA ASP A 271 -14.67 -17.40 -11.79
C ASP A 271 -13.84 -18.39 -10.97
N ASN A 272 -14.21 -18.64 -9.71
CA ASN A 272 -13.57 -19.59 -8.79
C ASN A 272 -12.05 -19.40 -8.67
N VAL A 273 -11.57 -18.15 -8.73
CA VAL A 273 -10.14 -17.84 -8.55
C VAL A 273 -9.79 -18.02 -7.07
N GLU A 274 -8.97 -19.03 -6.77
CA GLU A 274 -8.52 -19.30 -5.41
C GLU A 274 -7.41 -18.32 -4.99
N ILE A 275 -7.71 -17.49 -4.00
CA ILE A 275 -6.72 -16.67 -3.30
C ILE A 275 -6.36 -17.41 -2.00
N PRO A 276 -5.07 -17.67 -1.72
CA PRO A 276 -4.68 -18.40 -0.52
C PRO A 276 -5.08 -17.62 0.73
N VAL A 277 -5.69 -18.31 1.69
CA VAL A 277 -6.11 -17.69 2.96
C VAL A 277 -4.97 -17.74 3.97
N PHE A 278 -4.46 -16.57 4.36
CA PHE A 278 -3.45 -16.47 5.40
C PHE A 278 -4.07 -16.22 6.78
N LYS A 279 -4.04 -17.24 7.66
CA LYS A 279 -4.69 -17.20 8.99
C LYS A 279 -3.76 -16.84 10.14
N TYR A 280 -2.48 -16.57 9.88
CA TYR A 280 -1.52 -16.25 10.94
C TYR A 280 -1.27 -14.75 11.04
N ASP A 281 -0.64 -14.32 12.14
CA ASP A 281 -0.19 -12.94 12.27
C ASP A 281 1.09 -12.77 11.41
N PRO A 282 1.21 -11.73 10.55
CA PRO A 282 2.43 -11.51 9.76
C PRO A 282 3.72 -11.50 10.59
N ILE A 283 3.64 -11.19 11.89
CA ILE A 283 4.78 -11.27 12.80
C ILE A 283 5.37 -12.69 12.86
N SER A 284 4.54 -13.74 12.72
CA SER A 284 5.02 -15.13 12.73
C SER A 284 5.91 -15.47 11.54
N LEU A 285 5.78 -14.74 10.41
CA LEU A 285 6.69 -14.89 9.28
C LEU A 285 8.01 -14.13 9.49
N GLY A 286 8.07 -13.17 10.41
CA GLY A 286 9.25 -12.33 10.66
C GLY A 286 9.09 -10.88 10.23
N TYR A 287 7.88 -10.45 9.85
CA TYR A 287 7.56 -9.03 9.74
C TYR A 287 7.50 -8.39 11.13
N HIS A 288 7.72 -7.07 11.19
CA HIS A 288 7.60 -6.32 12.43
C HIS A 288 6.48 -5.28 12.33
N THR A 289 6.04 -4.78 13.48
CA THR A 289 5.05 -3.71 13.55
C THR A 289 5.67 -2.43 14.08
N GLU A 290 5.36 -1.32 13.43
CA GLU A 290 5.78 0.02 13.84
C GLU A 290 4.55 0.93 13.99
N GLN A 291 4.65 1.98 14.82
CA GLN A 291 3.66 3.05 14.88
C GLN A 291 4.04 4.12 13.87
N ARG A 292 3.25 4.29 12.81
CA ARG A 292 3.55 5.23 11.73
C ARG A 292 2.28 5.85 11.19
N TYR A 293 2.38 7.10 10.71
CA TYR A 293 1.29 7.69 9.93
C TYR A 293 1.09 6.91 8.63
N ALA A 294 -0.17 6.78 8.21
CA ALA A 294 -0.52 6.22 6.93
C ALA A 294 0.02 7.12 5.82
N THR A 295 1.04 6.65 5.10
CA THR A 295 1.63 7.39 3.98
C THR A 295 1.42 6.62 2.68
N THR A 296 1.01 7.36 1.65
CA THR A 296 0.81 6.84 0.30
C THR A 296 1.46 7.80 -0.68
N ILE A 297 2.56 7.38 -1.30
CA ILE A 297 3.42 8.20 -2.17
C ILE A 297 3.85 7.30 -3.35
N PRO A 298 3.41 7.57 -4.58
CA PRO A 298 3.76 6.76 -5.75
C PRO A 298 5.13 7.08 -6.37
N GLY A 299 5.91 7.96 -5.77
CA GLY A 299 7.22 8.42 -6.28
C GLY A 299 7.27 9.91 -6.64
N PHE A 300 6.11 10.53 -6.82
CA PHE A 300 5.93 11.94 -7.16
C PHE A 300 4.89 12.61 -6.24
N TRP A 301 4.77 13.94 -6.30
CA TRP A 301 3.81 14.71 -5.52
C TRP A 301 2.52 14.96 -6.32
N PRO A 302 1.35 15.13 -5.66
CA PRO A 302 0.11 15.45 -6.35
C PRO A 302 0.26 16.70 -7.25
N GLY A 303 -0.32 16.66 -8.46
CA GLY A 303 -0.27 17.75 -9.43
C GLY A 303 0.87 17.66 -10.45
N ASP A 304 1.68 16.59 -10.40
CA ASP A 304 2.56 16.21 -11.52
C ASP A 304 1.73 15.88 -12.77
N GLN A 305 2.28 16.07 -13.97
CA GLN A 305 1.62 15.72 -15.22
C GLN A 305 1.80 14.24 -15.58
N HIS A 306 2.89 13.60 -15.14
CA HIS A 306 3.18 12.19 -15.45
C HIS A 306 2.79 11.28 -14.29
N GLU A 307 1.48 11.13 -14.09
CA GLU A 307 0.95 10.46 -12.89
C GLU A 307 0.92 8.93 -12.99
N PHE A 308 1.12 8.36 -14.19
CA PHE A 308 0.95 6.92 -14.42
C PHE A 308 2.30 6.22 -14.58
N GLY A 309 2.48 5.12 -13.85
CA GLY A 309 3.66 4.28 -13.94
C GLY A 309 3.58 3.29 -15.09
N LEU A 310 4.69 3.14 -15.82
CA LEU A 310 4.83 2.14 -16.89
C LEU A 310 5.58 0.91 -16.39
N VAL A 311 6.81 1.09 -15.93
CA VAL A 311 7.72 0.02 -15.50
C VAL A 311 8.51 0.48 -14.30
N SER A 312 8.72 -0.41 -13.32
CA SER A 312 9.61 -0.15 -12.19
C SER A 312 10.63 -1.27 -12.02
N PHE A 313 11.86 -0.89 -11.71
CA PHE A 313 12.99 -1.80 -11.52
C PHE A 313 13.30 -1.91 -10.04
N GLN A 314 12.97 -3.06 -9.44
CA GLN A 314 13.05 -3.27 -8.00
C GLN A 314 14.47 -3.63 -7.54
N ARG A 315 14.78 -3.31 -6.28
CA ARG A 315 16.04 -3.69 -5.64
C ARG A 315 16.02 -5.17 -5.27
N ARG A 316 17.09 -5.89 -5.61
CA ARG A 316 17.28 -7.32 -5.27
C ARG A 316 18.41 -7.55 -4.26
N SER A 317 18.88 -6.49 -3.61
CA SER A 317 20.05 -6.54 -2.74
C SER A 317 19.86 -7.46 -1.52
N HIS A 318 18.61 -7.68 -1.10
CA HIS A 318 18.24 -8.66 -0.07
C HIS A 318 18.57 -10.12 -0.46
N ALA A 319 18.75 -10.42 -1.75
CA ALA A 319 19.12 -11.74 -2.25
C ALA A 319 20.56 -12.11 -1.85
N GLN A 320 21.49 -11.14 -1.84
CA GLN A 320 22.90 -11.38 -1.49
C GLN A 320 23.06 -11.83 -0.04
N ILE A 321 22.24 -11.26 0.85
CA ILE A 321 22.25 -11.57 2.28
C ILE A 321 21.21 -12.63 2.66
N ARG A 322 20.51 -13.25 1.69
CA ARG A 322 19.44 -14.22 1.97
C ARG A 322 19.90 -15.38 2.84
N HIS A 323 21.10 -15.89 2.56
CA HIS A 323 21.74 -16.97 3.32
C HIS A 323 21.92 -16.66 4.82
N THR A 324 21.86 -15.38 5.22
CA THR A 324 22.00 -14.96 6.63
C THR A 324 20.72 -15.09 7.44
N TYR A 325 19.55 -15.09 6.80
CA TYR A 325 18.24 -15.10 7.47
C TYR A 325 17.25 -16.14 6.95
N CYS A 326 17.54 -16.79 5.82
CA CYS A 326 16.80 -17.93 5.31
C CYS A 326 17.78 -19.08 5.02
N ALA A 327 17.53 -20.24 5.62
CA ALA A 327 18.34 -21.45 5.43
C ALA A 327 17.91 -22.28 4.20
N VAL A 328 16.73 -21.99 3.64
CA VAL A 328 16.15 -22.68 2.50
C VAL A 328 16.38 -21.84 1.25
N ASP A 329 16.64 -22.49 0.12
CA ASP A 329 16.71 -21.82 -1.18
C ASP A 329 15.31 -21.59 -1.76
N ASP A 330 14.69 -20.48 -1.36
CA ASP A 330 13.36 -20.03 -1.76
C ASP A 330 13.41 -18.63 -2.40
N LEU A 331 14.55 -18.26 -3.01
CA LEU A 331 14.77 -16.92 -3.56
C LEU A 331 13.68 -16.53 -4.57
N GLN A 332 13.28 -17.45 -5.44
CA GLN A 332 12.26 -17.20 -6.46
C GLN A 332 10.92 -16.80 -5.83
N GLU A 333 10.51 -17.49 -4.77
CA GLU A 333 9.27 -17.18 -4.05
C GLU A 333 9.34 -15.80 -3.37
N ALA A 334 10.50 -15.45 -2.81
CA ALA A 334 10.73 -14.14 -2.22
C ALA A 334 10.67 -13.01 -3.26
N LEU A 335 11.23 -13.23 -4.46
CA LEU A 335 11.15 -12.27 -5.56
C LEU A 335 9.71 -12.11 -6.04
N HIS A 336 8.92 -13.18 -6.13
CA HIS A 336 7.49 -13.09 -6.44
C HIS A 336 6.71 -12.32 -5.37
N SER A 337 6.98 -12.57 -4.10
CA SER A 337 6.35 -11.86 -2.98
C SER A 337 6.68 -10.37 -3.00
N GLN A 338 7.96 -10.03 -3.24
CA GLN A 338 8.40 -8.65 -3.39
C GLN A 338 7.70 -7.99 -4.57
N ALA A 339 7.69 -8.63 -5.74
CA ALA A 339 7.08 -8.08 -6.95
C ALA A 339 5.58 -7.79 -6.76
N ILE A 340 4.85 -8.66 -6.05
CA ILE A 340 3.44 -8.43 -5.71
C ILE A 340 3.29 -7.21 -4.81
N PHE A 341 4.04 -7.14 -3.70
CA PHE A 341 3.93 -6.01 -2.77
C PHE A 341 4.36 -4.69 -3.40
N SER A 342 5.49 -4.67 -4.11
CA SER A 342 6.02 -3.45 -4.74
C SER A 342 5.08 -2.94 -5.84
N SER A 343 4.56 -3.83 -6.69
CA SER A 343 3.65 -3.46 -7.76
C SER A 343 2.30 -3.01 -7.21
N TYR A 344 1.75 -3.74 -6.24
CA TYR A 344 0.50 -3.34 -5.58
C TYR A 344 0.66 -1.98 -4.89
N ALA A 345 1.73 -1.77 -4.13
CA ALA A 345 1.96 -0.51 -3.44
C ALA A 345 2.09 0.67 -4.41
N TRP A 346 2.80 0.47 -5.53
CA TRP A 346 2.96 1.51 -6.54
C TRP A 346 1.64 1.86 -7.23
N LEU A 347 0.89 0.86 -7.67
CA LEU A 347 -0.42 1.05 -8.30
C LEU A 347 -1.45 1.63 -7.32
N PHE A 348 -1.46 1.17 -6.07
CA PHE A 348 -2.31 1.72 -5.03
C PHE A 348 -1.99 3.19 -4.76
N GLY A 349 -0.71 3.55 -4.78
CA GLY A 349 -0.26 4.95 -4.67
C GLY A 349 -0.81 5.83 -5.79
N GLN A 350 -0.69 5.38 -7.04
CA GLN A 350 -1.21 6.09 -8.20
C GLN A 350 -2.75 6.21 -8.16
N ALA A 351 -3.43 5.12 -7.81
CA ALA A 351 -4.88 5.10 -7.63
C ALA A 351 -5.33 6.10 -6.56
N CYS A 352 -4.61 6.20 -5.44
CA CYS A 352 -4.89 7.18 -4.40
C CYS A 352 -4.77 8.62 -4.90
N TYR A 353 -3.82 8.89 -5.79
CA TYR A 353 -3.61 10.21 -6.37
C TYR A 353 -4.67 10.57 -7.43
N GLN A 354 -5.36 9.58 -8.00
CA GLN A 354 -6.57 9.77 -8.80
C GLN A 354 -7.86 9.89 -7.96
N GLY A 355 -7.74 9.85 -6.62
CA GLY A 355 -8.87 10.00 -5.69
C GLY A 355 -9.58 8.71 -5.29
N PHE A 356 -9.10 7.55 -5.76
CA PHE A 356 -9.53 6.22 -5.30
C PHE A 356 -8.90 5.89 -3.94
N SER A 357 -9.39 4.85 -3.26
CA SER A 357 -8.81 4.39 -1.98
C SER A 357 -9.43 3.05 -1.58
N THR A 358 -9.10 2.55 -0.39
CA THR A 358 -9.85 1.41 0.20
C THR A 358 -11.34 1.69 0.43
N PHE A 359 -11.78 2.94 0.32
CA PHE A 359 -13.18 3.37 0.53
C PHE A 359 -13.89 3.76 -0.78
N ASN A 360 -13.11 3.98 -1.84
CA ASN A 360 -13.57 4.39 -3.17
C ASN A 360 -12.97 3.45 -4.21
N ASP A 361 -13.79 2.55 -4.74
CA ASP A 361 -13.36 1.57 -5.72
C ASP A 361 -12.93 2.22 -7.04
N LEU A 362 -12.00 1.55 -7.72
CA LEU A 362 -11.50 1.91 -9.04
C LEU A 362 -12.61 1.84 -10.09
N THR A 363 -12.57 2.72 -11.08
CA THR A 363 -13.51 2.73 -12.21
C THR A 363 -12.88 2.41 -13.56
N TYR A 364 -11.54 2.38 -13.63
CA TYR A 364 -10.76 2.08 -14.83
C TYR A 364 -9.43 1.42 -14.48
#